data_AF-R9SGW4-F1
#
_entry.id   AF-R9SGW4-F1
#
_cell.length_a   1.000
_cell.length_b   1.000
_cell.length_c   1.000
_cell.angle_alpha   90.00
_cell.angle_beta   90.00
_cell.angle_gamma   90.00
#
_symmetry.space_group_name_H-M   'P 1'
#
loop_
_entity.id
_entity.type
_entity.pdbx_description
1 polymer ?
#
loop_
_entity_poly.entity_id
_entity_poly.type
_entity_poly.pdbx_seq_one_letter_code
_entity_poly.pdbx_strand_id
1 'polypeptide(L)'
;MVKKSANIKNNEEKKGLRENLKSMDSKTIVKNASIIMIIVIATEVVATYATNGPIGVQNIMRILAMVLSLIVALTGSQLPVSKQRMGLYIMAGILAIISFGPVAIVIGMFYLYSGYRVKGEMEELEN
;
A
#
# COMPACT_ATOMS: atom_id res chain seq x y z
N MET A 1 -31.35 20.22 -14.70
CA MET A 1 -31.33 20.10 -13.21
C MET A 1 -30.65 18.82 -12.67
N VAL A 2 -30.38 17.79 -13.47
CA VAL A 2 -29.84 16.48 -12.98
C VAL A 2 -28.34 16.51 -12.56
N LYS A 3 -27.52 17.42 -13.13
CA LYS A 3 -26.06 17.48 -12.83
C LYS A 3 -25.71 17.97 -11.41
N LYS A 4 -26.59 18.72 -10.74
CA LYS A 4 -26.27 19.34 -9.44
C LYS A 4 -26.38 18.33 -8.28
N SER A 5 -27.41 17.47 -8.30
CA SER A 5 -27.60 16.43 -7.27
C SER A 5 -26.57 15.29 -7.37
N ALA A 6 -26.12 14.93 -8.57
CA ALA A 6 -25.04 13.96 -8.75
C ALA A 6 -23.68 14.47 -8.21
N ASN A 7 -23.45 15.79 -8.29
CA ASN A 7 -22.20 16.41 -7.81
C ASN A 7 -22.15 16.54 -6.27
N ILE A 8 -23.31 16.66 -5.62
CA ILE A 8 -23.43 16.74 -4.15
C ILE A 8 -23.21 15.34 -3.52
N LYS A 9 -23.85 14.30 -4.06
CA LYS A 9 -23.65 12.91 -3.61
C LYS A 9 -22.18 12.46 -3.71
N ASN A 10 -21.51 12.79 -4.82
CA ASN A 10 -20.11 12.45 -5.05
C ASN A 10 -19.16 13.15 -4.04
N ASN A 11 -19.52 14.34 -3.56
CA ASN A 11 -18.73 15.06 -2.57
C ASN A 11 -18.93 14.54 -1.15
N GLU A 12 -20.13 14.08 -0.79
CA GLU A 12 -20.41 13.45 0.50
C GLU A 12 -19.74 12.06 0.61
N GLU A 13 -19.79 11.25 -0.44
CA GLU A 13 -19.13 9.93 -0.49
C GLU A 13 -17.60 10.05 -0.42
N LYS A 14 -17.00 11.03 -1.14
CA LYS A 14 -15.55 11.32 -1.04
C LYS A 14 -15.14 11.80 0.35
N LYS A 15 -16.03 12.53 1.05
CA LYS A 15 -15.80 12.96 2.42
C LYS A 15 -15.79 11.76 3.37
N GLY A 16 -16.75 10.83 3.22
CA GLY A 16 -16.79 9.58 3.99
C GLY A 16 -15.59 8.67 3.76
N LEU A 17 -15.13 8.51 2.51
CA LEU A 17 -13.93 7.72 2.20
C LEU A 17 -12.66 8.29 2.84
N ARG A 18 -12.50 9.62 2.81
CA ARG A 18 -11.34 10.29 3.43
C ARG A 18 -11.38 10.20 4.96
N GLU A 19 -12.56 10.30 5.56
CA GLU A 19 -12.75 10.17 7.01
C GLU A 19 -12.46 8.73 7.47
N ASN A 20 -12.96 7.74 6.74
CA ASN A 20 -12.65 6.33 6.98
C ASN A 20 -11.15 6.04 6.88
N LEU A 21 -10.46 6.63 5.91
CA LEU A 21 -9.02 6.42 5.76
C LEU A 21 -8.21 7.01 6.92
N LYS A 22 -8.64 8.18 7.43
CA LYS A 22 -8.01 8.85 8.57
C LYS A 22 -8.26 8.14 9.90
N SER A 23 -9.41 7.49 10.05
CA SER A 23 -9.77 6.78 11.28
C SER A 23 -9.11 5.41 11.39
N MET A 24 -8.61 4.83 10.28
CA MET A 24 -7.86 3.58 10.36
C MET A 24 -6.50 3.77 11.02
N ASP A 25 -6.13 2.82 11.86
CA ASP A 25 -4.78 2.70 12.37
C ASP A 25 -3.83 2.24 11.25
N SER A 26 -2.56 2.58 11.40
CA SER A 26 -1.50 2.28 10.45
C SER A 26 -1.37 0.78 10.16
N LYS A 27 -1.73 -0.10 11.12
CA LYS A 27 -1.64 -1.57 10.94
C LYS A 27 -2.71 -2.06 9.98
N THR A 28 -3.94 -1.56 10.15
CA THR A 28 -5.07 -1.93 9.29
C THR A 28 -4.86 -1.45 7.86
N ILE A 29 -4.32 -0.23 7.67
CA ILE A 29 -4.00 0.29 6.34
C ILE A 29 -2.99 -0.65 5.65
N VAL A 30 -1.89 -0.99 6.33
CA VAL A 30 -0.88 -1.91 5.76
C VAL A 30 -1.45 -3.29 5.51
N LYS A 31 -2.23 -3.86 6.44
CA LYS A 31 -2.84 -5.17 6.26
C LYS A 31 -3.71 -5.23 5.00
N ASN A 32 -4.55 -4.22 4.79
CA ASN A 32 -5.42 -4.17 3.62
C ASN A 32 -4.62 -3.97 2.32
N ALA A 33 -3.65 -3.05 2.32
CA ALA A 33 -2.76 -2.83 1.18
C ALA A 33 -1.93 -4.08 0.83
N SER A 34 -1.43 -4.80 1.82
CA SER A 34 -0.68 -6.05 1.66
C SER A 34 -1.51 -7.17 1.04
N ILE A 35 -2.80 -7.29 1.38
CA ILE A 35 -3.69 -8.27 0.74
C ILE A 35 -3.80 -7.99 -0.76
N ILE A 36 -3.98 -6.71 -1.14
CA ILE A 36 -4.03 -6.31 -2.55
C ILE A 36 -2.69 -6.61 -3.23
N MET A 37 -1.56 -6.32 -2.57
CA MET A 37 -0.22 -6.61 -3.09
C MET A 37 0.00 -8.10 -3.34
N ILE A 38 -0.46 -8.98 -2.45
CA ILE A 38 -0.39 -10.44 -2.64
C ILE A 38 -1.14 -10.86 -3.89
N ILE A 39 -2.35 -10.32 -4.10
CA ILE A 39 -3.14 -10.61 -5.30
C ILE A 39 -2.40 -10.13 -6.55
N VAL A 40 -1.84 -8.91 -6.53
CA VAL A 40 -1.05 -8.37 -7.65
C VAL A 40 0.13 -9.28 -7.98
N ILE A 41 0.94 -9.63 -6.98
CA ILE A 41 2.08 -10.54 -7.14
C ILE A 41 1.62 -11.87 -7.75
N ALA A 42 0.57 -12.48 -7.21
CA ALA A 42 0.05 -13.74 -7.71
C ALA A 42 -0.40 -13.64 -9.18
N THR A 43 -1.13 -12.57 -9.54
CA THR A 43 -1.56 -12.35 -10.92
C THR A 43 -0.39 -12.13 -11.87
N GLU A 44 0.65 -11.39 -11.45
CA GLU A 44 1.83 -11.17 -12.28
C GLU A 44 2.64 -12.45 -12.48
N VAL A 45 2.78 -13.25 -11.44
CA VAL A 45 3.45 -14.55 -11.52
C VAL A 45 2.71 -15.49 -12.48
N VAL A 46 1.39 -15.62 -12.35
CA VAL A 46 0.58 -16.44 -13.25
C VAL A 46 0.66 -15.94 -14.69
N ALA A 47 0.56 -14.63 -14.92
CA ALA A 47 0.69 -14.04 -16.25
C ALA A 47 2.07 -14.33 -16.86
N THR A 48 3.13 -14.26 -16.03
CA THR A 48 4.50 -14.55 -16.42
C THR A 48 4.70 -16.01 -16.82
N TYR A 49 4.07 -16.95 -16.12
CA TYR A 49 4.09 -18.38 -16.49
C TYR A 49 3.19 -18.72 -17.68
N ALA A 50 2.10 -17.96 -17.88
CA ALA A 50 1.16 -18.18 -18.98
C ALA A 50 1.71 -17.73 -20.34
N THR A 51 2.63 -16.76 -20.36
CA THR A 51 3.39 -16.44 -21.56
C THR A 51 4.40 -17.55 -21.81
N ASN A 52 4.17 -18.44 -22.79
CA ASN A 52 5.02 -19.57 -23.18
C ASN A 52 6.43 -19.17 -23.72
N GLY A 53 7.04 -18.12 -23.18
CA GLY A 53 8.35 -17.59 -23.57
C GLY A 53 9.28 -17.42 -22.36
N PRO A 54 10.57 -17.15 -22.60
CA PRO A 54 11.53 -16.93 -21.53
C PRO A 54 11.13 -15.71 -20.69
N ILE A 55 11.06 -15.91 -19.37
CA ILE A 55 10.80 -14.84 -18.42
C ILE A 55 11.97 -13.86 -18.47
N GLY A 56 11.73 -12.63 -18.92
CA GLY A 56 12.74 -11.58 -18.91
C GLY A 56 13.19 -11.25 -17.49
N VAL A 57 14.52 -11.07 -17.30
CA VAL A 57 15.12 -10.68 -16.00
C VAL A 57 14.43 -9.45 -15.40
N GLN A 58 13.98 -8.51 -16.24
CA GLN A 58 13.24 -7.33 -15.81
C GLN A 58 11.93 -7.66 -15.07
N ASN A 59 11.17 -8.65 -15.52
CA ASN A 59 9.93 -9.07 -14.85
C ASN A 59 10.23 -9.74 -13.51
N ILE A 60 11.28 -10.56 -13.45
CA ILE A 60 11.73 -11.20 -12.20
C ILE A 60 12.12 -10.14 -11.18
N MET A 61 12.92 -9.16 -11.58
CA MET A 61 13.36 -8.06 -10.70
C MET A 61 12.19 -7.22 -10.20
N ARG A 62 11.18 -6.97 -11.05
CA ARG A 62 9.94 -6.28 -10.65
C ARG A 62 9.17 -7.08 -9.60
N ILE A 63 8.90 -8.36 -9.85
CA ILE A 63 8.18 -9.24 -8.91
C ILE A 63 8.94 -9.33 -7.59
N LEU A 64 10.27 -9.45 -7.64
CA LEU A 64 11.11 -9.49 -6.45
C LEU A 64 11.01 -8.20 -5.63
N ALA A 65 11.03 -7.03 -6.27
CA ALA A 65 10.85 -5.74 -5.58
C ALA A 65 9.48 -5.65 -4.87
N MET A 66 8.42 -6.16 -5.50
CA MET A 66 7.10 -6.23 -4.87
C MET A 66 7.06 -7.20 -3.67
N VAL A 67 7.69 -8.37 -3.78
CA VAL A 67 7.79 -9.33 -2.69
C VAL A 67 8.56 -8.74 -1.50
N LEU A 68 9.70 -8.10 -1.76
CA LEU A 68 10.49 -7.43 -0.72
C LEU A 68 9.70 -6.31 -0.05
N SER A 69 9.01 -5.48 -0.83
CA SER A 69 8.11 -4.45 -0.31
C SER A 69 7.06 -5.03 0.63
N LEU A 70 6.38 -6.11 0.22
CA LEU A 70 5.37 -6.79 1.02
C LEU A 70 5.94 -7.33 2.34
N ILE A 71 7.08 -8.01 2.29
CA ILE A 71 7.73 -8.57 3.49
C ILE A 71 8.08 -7.45 4.47
N VAL A 72 8.71 -6.38 4.00
CA VAL A 72 9.11 -5.24 4.84
C VAL A 72 7.88 -4.58 5.49
N ALA A 73 6.79 -4.40 4.75
CA ALA A 73 5.55 -3.83 5.27
C ALA A 73 4.90 -4.73 6.35
N LEU A 74 4.87 -6.04 6.12
CA LEU A 74 4.31 -7.00 7.08
C LEU A 74 5.16 -7.09 8.35
N THR A 75 6.49 -7.08 8.22
CA THR A 75 7.41 -7.02 9.37
C THR A 75 7.15 -5.75 10.20
N GLY A 76 7.03 -4.58 9.56
CA GLY A 76 6.70 -3.34 10.27
C GLY A 76 5.37 -3.43 11.03
N SER A 77 4.38 -4.16 10.49
CA SER A 77 3.06 -4.33 11.11
C SER A 77 3.03 -5.25 12.33
N GLN A 78 4.09 -6.02 12.54
CA GLN A 78 4.24 -6.84 13.75
C GLN A 78 4.94 -6.08 14.88
N LEU A 79 5.61 -4.97 14.59
CA LEU A 79 6.28 -4.15 15.60
C LEU A 79 5.29 -3.23 16.33
N PRO A 80 5.60 -2.85 17.59
CA PRO A 80 4.88 -1.78 18.26
C PRO A 80 5.04 -0.44 17.52
N VAL A 81 4.13 0.49 17.78
CA VAL A 81 4.18 1.87 17.27
C VAL A 81 5.52 2.49 17.68
N SER A 82 6.38 2.75 16.69
CA SER A 82 7.77 3.15 16.91
C SER A 82 8.39 3.73 15.63
N LYS A 83 9.55 4.39 15.79
CA LYS A 83 10.35 4.88 14.66
C LYS A 83 10.79 3.76 13.71
N GLN A 84 11.04 2.55 14.24
CA GLN A 84 11.39 1.38 13.41
C GLN A 84 10.22 0.97 12.52
N ARG A 85 9.01 0.88 13.09
CA ARG A 85 7.79 0.58 12.33
C ARG A 85 7.54 1.60 11.22
N MET A 86 7.66 2.88 11.53
CA MET A 86 7.56 3.97 10.54
C MET A 86 8.60 3.80 9.42
N GLY A 87 9.87 3.56 9.77
CA GLY A 87 10.94 3.36 8.80
C GLY A 87 10.70 2.18 7.85
N LEU A 88 10.19 1.06 8.38
CA LEU A 88 9.84 -0.10 7.56
C LEU A 88 8.69 0.21 6.58
N TYR A 89 7.67 0.94 7.00
CA TYR A 89 6.58 1.34 6.10
C TYR A 89 7.07 2.27 4.97
N ILE A 90 7.97 3.20 5.28
CA ILE A 90 8.58 4.07 4.28
C ILE A 90 9.41 3.26 3.29
N MET A 91 10.25 2.36 3.80
CA MET A 91 11.09 1.49 2.97
C MET A 91 10.25 0.58 2.06
N ALA A 92 9.18 -0.01 2.59
CA ALA A 92 8.24 -0.80 1.80
C ALA A 92 7.59 0.03 0.69
N GLY A 93 7.18 1.27 0.98
CA GLY A 93 6.63 2.18 -0.02
C GLY A 93 7.60 2.47 -1.16
N ILE A 94 8.87 2.74 -0.85
CA ILE A 94 9.92 2.97 -1.86
C ILE A 94 10.14 1.71 -2.71
N LEU A 95 10.26 0.54 -2.08
CA LEU A 95 10.42 -0.75 -2.78
C LEU A 95 9.26 -1.06 -3.72
N ALA A 96 8.04 -0.70 -3.34
CA ALA A 96 6.86 -0.84 -4.20
C ALA A 96 6.93 0.09 -5.42
N ILE A 97 7.37 1.34 -5.23
CA ILE A 97 7.45 2.33 -6.31
C ILE A 97 8.51 1.93 -7.35
N ILE A 98 9.70 1.49 -6.89
CA ILE A 98 10.79 1.08 -7.80
C ILE A 98 10.51 -0.24 -8.55
N SER A 99 9.42 -0.94 -8.22
CA SER A 99 8.97 -2.09 -9.01
C SER A 99 8.41 -1.67 -10.38
N PHE A 100 8.04 -0.39 -10.56
CA PHE A 100 7.39 0.13 -11.77
C PHE A 100 6.08 -0.57 -12.17
N GLY A 101 5.47 -1.34 -11.26
CA GLY A 101 4.11 -1.85 -11.43
C GLY A 101 3.10 -0.74 -11.11
N PRO A 102 2.17 -0.37 -12.01
CA PRO A 102 1.22 0.73 -11.75
C PRO A 102 0.37 0.49 -10.51
N VAL A 103 -0.06 -0.76 -10.28
CA VAL A 103 -0.81 -1.12 -9.06
C VAL A 103 0.11 -1.14 -7.84
N ALA A 104 1.34 -1.63 -7.98
CA ALA A 104 2.33 -1.61 -6.91
C ALA A 104 2.68 -0.19 -6.46
N ILE A 105 2.76 0.77 -7.38
CA ILE A 105 2.97 2.19 -7.05
C ILE A 105 1.83 2.72 -6.17
N VAL A 106 0.57 2.42 -6.51
CA VAL A 106 -0.59 2.83 -5.71
C VAL A 106 -0.54 2.22 -4.32
N ILE A 107 -0.20 0.92 -4.21
CA ILE A 107 -0.01 0.23 -2.93
C ILE A 107 1.13 0.87 -2.13
N GLY A 108 2.23 1.23 -2.80
CA GLY A 108 3.35 1.95 -2.19
C GLY A 108 2.94 3.26 -1.54
N MET A 109 2.00 4.00 -2.13
CA MET A 109 1.45 5.21 -1.51
C MET A 109 0.71 4.91 -0.20
N PHE A 110 0.00 3.78 -0.10
CA PHE A 110 -0.64 3.36 1.15
C PHE A 110 0.40 3.01 2.24
N TYR A 111 1.51 2.38 1.87
CA TYR A 111 2.61 2.14 2.82
C TYR A 111 3.26 3.45 3.30
N LEU A 112 3.52 4.40 2.39
CA LEU A 112 4.03 5.73 2.76
C LEU A 112 3.06 6.47 3.68
N TYR A 113 1.76 6.43 3.35
CA TYR A 113 0.71 7.02 4.19
C TYR A 113 0.65 6.37 5.57
N SER A 114 0.82 5.05 5.65
CA SER A 114 0.88 4.32 6.92
C SER A 114 2.08 4.77 7.75
N GLY A 115 3.24 5.01 7.12
CA GLY A 115 4.41 5.61 7.78
C GLY A 115 4.10 6.98 8.39
N TYR A 116 3.40 7.85 7.64
CA TYR A 116 2.91 9.13 8.18
C TYR A 116 1.93 8.94 9.34
N ARG A 117 1.03 7.94 9.27
CA ARG A 117 0.07 7.66 10.36
C ARG A 117 0.76 7.19 11.64
N VAL A 118 1.80 6.35 11.54
CA VAL A 118 2.61 5.92 12.70
C VAL A 118 3.19 7.13 13.43
N LYS A 119 3.57 8.20 12.71
CA LYS A 119 4.04 9.44 13.35
C LYS A 119 2.97 10.05 14.26
N GLY A 120 1.74 10.19 13.78
CA GLY A 120 0.63 10.69 14.59
C GLY A 120 0.30 9.75 15.76
N GLU A 121 0.34 8.44 15.55
CA GLU A 121 0.14 7.46 16.62
C GLU A 121 1.22 7.54 17.71
N MET A 122 2.47 7.86 17.37
CA MET A 122 3.53 8.10 18.36
C MET A 122 3.25 9.36 19.19
N GLU A 123 2.81 10.46 18.55
CA GLU A 123 2.45 11.71 19.24
C GLU A 123 1.24 11.51 20.18
N GLU A 124 0.29 10.65 19.82
CA GLU A 124 -0.87 10.29 20.66
C GLU A 124 -0.46 9.46 21.91
N LEU A 125 0.64 8.70 21.86
CA LEU A 125 1.13 7.88 22.98
C LEU A 125 2.00 8.64 23.98
N GLU A 126 2.53 9.80 23.60
CA GLU A 126 3.36 10.67 24.44
C GLU A 126 2.54 11.67 25.27
N ASN A 127 1.23 11.79 25.01
CA ASN A 127 0.27 12.65 25.73
C ASN A 127 -0.65 11.83 26.65
#